data_AF-A0A9D7C2U8-F1
#
_entry.id   AF-A0A9D7C2U8-F1
#
_cell.length_a   1.000
_cell.length_b   1.000
_cell.length_c   1.000
_cell.angle_alpha   90.00
_cell.angle_beta   90.00
_cell.angle_gamma   90.00
#
_symmetry.space_group_name_H-M   'P 1'
#
loop_
_entity.id
_entity.type
_entity.pdbx_description
1 polymer ?
#
loop_
_entity_poly.entity_id
_entity_poly.type
_entity_poly.pdbx_seq_one_letter_code
_entity_poly.pdbx_strand_id
1 'polypeptide(L)'
;MKTVKDLLQKFDGGGNETTQDITNNLTSTNDPKSYEALGDVQVKLGDYFRAVEFYDRAIFLDPEASAPWRKKADVYSVMGRYAEEQQAKARYTELLSVERFRNNLTRATRLYAVEVANLPFYGSFSWHLRGSMNIMLGKNGYGKSHLMSIMLALLQEEEKLLRDLTMMDKASPTPAPYFKISFQSDHERDVPLMESLQQQVEENQNCDQRFLHGSVRRGLLLIRL
;
A
#
# COMPACT_ATOMS: atom_id res chain seq x y z
N MET A 1 -25.44 -30.44 2.44
CA MET A 1 -25.59 -29.03 2.01
C MET A 1 -24.42 -28.70 1.11
N LYS A 2 -24.64 -28.10 -0.06
CA LYS A 2 -23.53 -27.62 -0.90
C LYS A 2 -22.94 -26.38 -0.22
N THR A 3 -21.62 -26.35 0.00
CA THR A 3 -20.97 -25.19 0.62
C THR A 3 -20.85 -24.06 -0.41
N VAL A 4 -20.88 -22.80 0.03
CA VAL A 4 -20.75 -21.61 -0.86
C VAL A 4 -19.55 -21.72 -1.81
N LYS A 5 -18.43 -22.26 -1.30
CA LYS A 5 -17.20 -22.51 -2.07
C LYS A 5 -17.42 -23.47 -3.26
N ASP A 6 -18.25 -24.49 -3.09
CA ASP A 6 -18.56 -25.47 -4.14
C ASP A 6 -19.46 -24.86 -5.22
N LEU A 7 -20.36 -23.95 -4.83
CA LEU A 7 -21.23 -23.25 -5.77
C LEU A 7 -20.44 -22.23 -6.61
N LEU A 8 -19.51 -21.50 -5.99
CA LEU A 8 -18.60 -20.58 -6.69
C LEU A 8 -17.66 -21.29 -7.67
N GLN A 9 -17.20 -22.50 -7.32
CA GLN A 9 -16.30 -23.28 -8.18
C GLN A 9 -17.01 -23.87 -9.40
N LYS A 10 -18.33 -24.11 -9.31
CA LYS A 10 -19.16 -24.62 -10.41
C LYS A 10 -19.81 -23.51 -11.24
N PHE A 11 -19.61 -22.25 -10.86
CA PHE A 11 -20.21 -21.12 -11.55
C PHE A 11 -19.45 -20.81 -12.84
N ASP A 12 -20.05 -21.20 -13.96
CA ASP A 12 -19.58 -21.03 -15.34
C ASP A 12 -20.20 -19.80 -16.05
N GLY A 13 -20.94 -18.96 -15.31
CA GLY A 13 -21.54 -17.72 -15.81
C GLY A 13 -22.88 -17.87 -16.53
N GLY A 14 -23.46 -19.08 -16.58
CA GLY A 14 -24.57 -19.40 -17.49
C GLY A 14 -25.97 -19.70 -16.89
N GLY A 15 -26.18 -19.68 -15.58
CA GLY A 15 -27.44 -20.18 -14.98
C GLY A 15 -28.09 -19.27 -13.93
N ASN A 16 -29.32 -18.79 -14.20
CA ASN A 16 -30.10 -17.94 -13.28
C ASN A 16 -30.54 -18.67 -11.98
N GLU A 17 -30.71 -19.99 -12.01
CA GLU A 17 -31.08 -20.75 -10.81
C GLU A 17 -29.90 -20.89 -9.84
N THR A 18 -28.69 -21.15 -10.37
CA THR A 18 -27.46 -21.21 -9.57
C THR A 18 -27.08 -19.86 -8.99
N THR A 19 -27.34 -18.74 -9.67
CA THR A 19 -27.07 -17.40 -9.13
C THR A 19 -28.02 -17.06 -7.98
N GLN A 20 -29.29 -17.41 -8.09
CA GLN A 20 -30.27 -17.18 -7.03
C GLN A 20 -29.90 -17.96 -5.76
N ASP A 21 -29.47 -19.22 -5.91
CA ASP A 21 -29.02 -20.06 -4.80
C ASP A 21 -27.74 -19.53 -4.15
N ILE A 22 -26.76 -19.10 -4.95
CA ILE A 22 -25.53 -18.46 -4.44
C ILE A 22 -25.87 -17.17 -3.69
N THR A 23 -26.79 -16.37 -4.26
CA THR A 23 -27.22 -15.10 -3.68
C THR A 23 -27.91 -15.30 -2.35
N ASN A 24 -28.89 -16.19 -2.27
CA ASN A 24 -29.62 -16.47 -1.04
C ASN A 24 -28.72 -17.04 0.06
N ASN A 25 -27.75 -17.89 -0.30
CA ASN A 25 -26.79 -18.40 0.67
C ASN A 25 -25.85 -17.30 1.20
N LEU A 26 -25.34 -16.43 0.32
CA LEU A 26 -24.41 -15.36 0.71
C LEU A 26 -25.09 -14.20 1.44
N THR A 27 -26.33 -13.83 1.09
CA THR A 27 -27.07 -12.77 1.79
C THR A 27 -27.52 -13.20 3.19
N SER A 28 -27.70 -14.50 3.43
CA SER A 28 -28.10 -15.03 4.75
C SER A 28 -27.08 -14.78 5.87
N THR A 29 -25.81 -14.57 5.53
CA THR A 29 -24.73 -14.41 6.53
C THR A 29 -24.41 -12.96 6.89
N ASN A 30 -24.96 -11.98 6.16
CA ASN A 30 -24.74 -10.53 6.34
C ASN A 30 -23.28 -10.15 6.71
N ASP A 31 -22.31 -10.75 6.03
CA ASP A 31 -20.87 -10.54 6.24
C ASP A 31 -20.29 -9.75 5.06
N PRO A 32 -19.44 -8.72 5.27
CA PRO A 32 -18.72 -8.02 4.22
C PRO A 32 -18.14 -8.95 3.13
N LYS A 33 -17.52 -10.07 3.51
CA LYS A 33 -16.92 -11.03 2.56
C LYS A 33 -17.94 -11.70 1.65
N SER A 34 -19.15 -11.93 2.16
CA SER A 34 -20.23 -12.50 1.36
C SER A 34 -20.70 -11.53 0.28
N TYR A 35 -20.83 -10.25 0.63
CA TYR A 35 -21.15 -9.20 -0.34
C TYR A 35 -20.02 -8.99 -1.36
N GLU A 36 -18.77 -9.09 -0.94
CA GLU A 36 -17.63 -9.07 -1.86
C GLU A 36 -17.70 -10.23 -2.87
N ALA A 37 -18.01 -11.44 -2.40
CA ALA A 37 -18.18 -12.60 -3.28
C ALA A 37 -19.38 -12.46 -4.23
N LEU A 38 -20.47 -11.81 -3.78
CA LEU A 38 -21.60 -11.48 -4.65
C LEU A 38 -21.21 -10.50 -5.75
N GLY A 39 -20.43 -9.47 -5.41
CA GLY A 39 -19.87 -8.55 -6.38
C GLY A 39 -19.08 -9.29 -7.46
N ASP A 40 -18.20 -10.21 -7.06
CA ASP A 40 -17.40 -11.01 -8.01
C ASP A 40 -18.25 -11.87 -8.94
N VAL A 41 -19.35 -12.45 -8.43
CA VAL A 41 -20.30 -13.21 -9.24
C VAL A 41 -20.97 -12.31 -10.27
N GLN A 42 -21.38 -11.09 -9.90
CA GLN A 42 -21.98 -10.13 -10.82
C GLN A 42 -20.98 -9.65 -11.88
N VAL A 43 -19.70 -9.45 -11.52
CA VAL A 43 -18.64 -9.14 -12.51
C VAL A 43 -18.54 -10.26 -13.55
N LYS A 44 -18.55 -11.52 -13.13
CA LYS A 44 -18.51 -12.68 -14.06
C LYS A 44 -19.74 -12.76 -14.96
N LEU A 45 -20.89 -12.27 -14.48
CA LEU A 45 -22.14 -12.17 -15.26
C LEU A 45 -22.18 -10.96 -16.19
N GLY A 46 -21.22 -10.03 -16.06
CA GLY A 46 -21.20 -8.78 -16.80
C GLY A 46 -22.14 -7.69 -16.25
N ASP A 47 -22.81 -7.93 -15.12
CA ASP A 47 -23.62 -6.91 -14.44
C ASP A 47 -22.75 -6.06 -13.50
N TYR A 48 -22.00 -5.15 -14.13
CA TYR A 48 -21.07 -4.28 -13.42
C TYR A 48 -21.76 -3.31 -12.46
N PHE A 49 -23.01 -2.93 -12.73
CA PHE A 49 -23.76 -2.03 -11.85
C PHE A 49 -24.10 -2.73 -10.53
N ARG A 50 -24.66 -3.95 -10.59
CA ARG A 50 -24.91 -4.73 -9.36
C ARG A 50 -23.63 -5.13 -8.65
N ALA A 51 -22.54 -5.40 -9.39
CA ALA A 51 -21.25 -5.67 -8.77
C ALA A 51 -20.82 -4.51 -7.85
N VAL A 52 -20.93 -3.27 -8.34
CA VAL A 52 -20.62 -2.08 -7.56
C VAL A 52 -21.52 -1.96 -6.33
N GLU A 53 -22.84 -2.19 -6.45
CA GLU A 53 -23.76 -2.14 -5.31
C GLU A 53 -23.39 -3.14 -4.21
N PHE A 54 -22.99 -4.36 -4.60
CA PHE A 54 -22.53 -5.35 -3.64
C PHE A 54 -21.20 -4.99 -2.99
N TYR A 55 -20.24 -4.44 -3.74
CA TYR A 55 -19.02 -3.89 -3.15
C TYR A 55 -19.31 -2.72 -2.19
N ASP A 56 -20.28 -1.86 -2.50
CA ASP A 56 -20.72 -0.79 -1.60
C ASP A 56 -21.33 -1.31 -0.31
N ARG A 57 -22.08 -2.41 -0.37
CA ARG A 57 -22.57 -3.10 0.84
C ARG A 57 -21.42 -3.71 1.65
N ALA A 58 -20.43 -4.30 1.00
CA ALA A 58 -19.25 -4.82 1.68
C ALA A 58 -18.48 -3.70 2.40
N ILE A 59 -18.25 -2.56 1.73
CA ILE A 59 -17.61 -1.37 2.28
C ILE A 59 -18.41 -0.77 3.44
N PHE A 60 -19.74 -0.76 3.34
CA PHE A 60 -20.59 -0.26 4.42
C PHE A 60 -20.48 -1.10 5.70
N LEU A 61 -20.35 -2.43 5.55
CA LEU A 61 -20.24 -3.34 6.69
C LEU A 61 -18.82 -3.38 7.29
N ASP A 62 -17.80 -3.26 6.45
CA ASP A 62 -16.40 -3.13 6.88
C ASP A 62 -15.70 -1.99 6.12
N PRO A 63 -15.72 -0.77 6.68
CA PRO A 63 -15.10 0.41 6.05
C PRO A 63 -13.58 0.31 5.95
N GLU A 64 -12.94 -0.57 6.72
CA GLU A 64 -11.48 -0.73 6.73
C GLU A 64 -11.01 -1.78 5.72
N ALA A 65 -11.91 -2.55 5.12
CA ALA A 65 -11.55 -3.55 4.12
C ALA A 65 -11.06 -2.90 2.82
N SER A 66 -9.79 -3.10 2.49
CA SER A 66 -9.20 -2.57 1.25
C SER A 66 -9.67 -3.32 -0.02
N ALA A 67 -9.97 -4.61 0.07
CA ALA A 67 -10.28 -5.46 -1.09
C ALA A 67 -11.50 -5.01 -1.90
N PRO A 68 -12.66 -4.66 -1.30
CA PRO A 68 -13.81 -4.13 -2.04
C PRO A 68 -13.50 -2.87 -2.85
N TRP A 69 -12.68 -1.95 -2.33
CA TRP A 69 -12.29 -0.72 -3.04
C TRP A 69 -11.48 -1.01 -4.30
N ARG A 70 -10.54 -1.96 -4.23
CA ARG A 70 -9.78 -2.40 -5.40
C ARG A 70 -10.70 -2.99 -6.47
N LYS A 71 -11.59 -3.89 -6.06
CA LYS A 71 -12.53 -4.54 -6.99
C LYS A 71 -13.48 -3.54 -7.63
N LYS A 72 -13.96 -2.57 -6.85
CA LYS A 72 -14.78 -1.45 -7.36
C LYS A 72 -14.02 -0.61 -8.38
N ALA A 73 -12.74 -0.33 -8.17
CA ALA A 73 -11.90 0.35 -9.16
C ALA A 73 -11.75 -0.46 -10.45
N ASP A 74 -11.49 -1.77 -10.35
CA ASP A 74 -11.38 -2.66 -11.51
C ASP A 74 -12.68 -2.66 -12.33
N VAL A 75 -13.84 -2.72 -11.66
CA VAL A 75 -15.16 -2.63 -12.32
C VAL A 75 -15.38 -1.26 -12.97
N TYR A 76 -15.06 -0.16 -12.30
CA TYR A 76 -15.18 1.17 -12.92
C TYR A 76 -14.28 1.34 -14.15
N SER A 77 -13.09 0.73 -14.14
CA SER A 77 -12.20 0.72 -15.30
C SER A 77 -12.87 0.03 -16.49
N VAL A 78 -13.48 -1.14 -16.28
CA VAL A 78 -14.23 -1.87 -17.32
C VAL A 78 -15.44 -1.08 -17.82
N MET A 79 -16.10 -0.31 -16.95
CA MET A 79 -17.21 0.57 -17.30
C MET A 79 -16.77 1.88 -17.99
N GLY A 80 -15.47 2.18 -18.09
CA GLY A 80 -14.96 3.45 -18.61
C GLY A 80 -15.20 4.66 -17.68
N ARG A 81 -15.51 4.41 -16.41
CA ARG A 81 -15.78 5.43 -15.38
C ARG A 81 -14.51 5.85 -14.66
N TYR A 82 -13.64 6.54 -15.38
CA TYR A 82 -12.28 6.86 -14.91
C TYR A 82 -12.23 7.76 -13.67
N ALA A 83 -13.20 8.66 -13.48
CA ALA A 83 -13.20 9.54 -12.31
C ALA A 83 -13.44 8.74 -11.01
N GLU A 84 -14.42 7.84 -11.04
CA GLU A 84 -14.77 6.97 -9.92
C GLU A 84 -13.73 5.87 -9.70
N GLU A 85 -13.12 5.36 -10.77
CA GLU A 85 -11.95 4.47 -10.69
C GLU A 85 -10.82 5.12 -9.88
N GLN A 86 -10.46 6.36 -10.20
CA GLN A 86 -9.37 7.06 -9.51
C GLN A 86 -9.68 7.33 -8.04
N GLN A 87 -10.93 7.67 -7.73
CA GLN A 87 -11.38 7.80 -6.34
C GLN A 87 -11.28 6.47 -5.58
N ALA A 88 -11.72 5.37 -6.19
CA ALA A 88 -11.65 4.04 -5.59
C ALA A 88 -10.20 3.57 -5.40
N LYS A 89 -9.31 3.83 -6.36
CA LYS A 89 -7.86 3.55 -6.25
C LYS A 89 -7.20 4.34 -5.12
N ALA A 90 -7.55 5.62 -4.99
CA ALA A 90 -7.04 6.46 -3.90
C ALA A 90 -7.42 5.88 -2.53
N ARG A 91 -8.70 5.53 -2.35
CA ARG A 91 -9.18 4.88 -1.11
C ARG A 91 -8.55 3.52 -0.84
N TYR A 92 -8.41 2.68 -1.87
CA TYR A 92 -7.71 1.40 -1.74
C TYR A 92 -6.26 1.59 -1.25
N THR A 93 -5.56 2.60 -1.78
CA THR A 93 -4.15 2.87 -1.45
C THR A 93 -4.02 3.37 -0.01
N GLU A 94 -4.92 4.25 0.42
CA GLU A 94 -5.02 4.74 1.80
C GLU A 94 -5.26 3.60 2.80
N LEU A 95 -6.19 2.68 2.52
CA LEU A 95 -6.44 1.55 3.41
C LEU A 95 -5.27 0.54 3.42
N LEU A 96 -4.64 0.32 2.26
CA LEU A 96 -3.50 -0.59 2.16
C LEU A 96 -2.29 -0.09 2.95
N SER A 97 -2.02 1.23 2.98
CA SER A 97 -0.94 1.78 3.79
C SER A 97 -1.21 1.58 5.29
N VAL A 98 -2.47 1.77 5.73
CA VAL A 98 -2.89 1.51 7.11
C VAL A 98 -2.75 0.03 7.48
N GLU A 99 -3.21 -0.89 6.64
CA GLU A 99 -3.05 -2.34 6.85
C GLU A 99 -1.58 -2.73 6.95
N ARG A 100 -0.72 -2.22 6.05
CA ARG A 100 0.73 -2.46 6.08
C ARG A 100 1.34 -1.93 7.37
N PHE A 101 1.00 -0.72 7.77
CA PHE A 101 1.50 -0.12 9.01
C PHE A 101 1.09 -0.94 10.24
N ARG A 102 -0.19 -1.34 10.35
CA ARG A 102 -0.66 -2.22 11.45
C ARG A 102 0.09 -3.55 11.48
N ASN A 103 0.33 -4.16 10.32
CA ASN A 103 1.13 -5.37 10.22
C ASN A 103 2.57 -5.15 10.69
N ASN A 104 3.17 -4.01 10.38
CA ASN A 104 4.52 -3.65 10.83
C ASN A 104 4.59 -3.45 12.35
N LEU A 105 3.56 -2.87 12.98
CA LEU A 105 3.51 -2.67 14.44
C LEU A 105 3.58 -3.97 15.26
N THR A 106 3.05 -5.07 14.71
CA THR A 106 3.05 -6.38 15.39
C THR A 106 4.38 -7.12 15.29
N ARG A 107 5.37 -6.55 14.58
CA ARG A 107 6.67 -7.19 14.31
C ARG A 107 7.81 -6.34 14.82
N ALA A 108 8.68 -6.94 15.62
CA ALA A 108 9.95 -6.31 15.98
C ALA A 108 10.77 -6.10 14.71
N THR A 109 10.90 -4.84 14.28
CA THR A 109 11.59 -4.49 13.04
C THR A 109 12.88 -3.76 13.41
N ARG A 110 14.03 -4.30 12.97
CA ARG A 110 15.33 -3.66 13.18
C ARG A 110 15.72 -2.84 11.97
N LEU A 111 15.88 -1.54 12.19
CA LEU A 111 16.41 -0.62 11.21
C LEU A 111 17.93 -0.82 11.12
N TYR A 112 18.44 -1.05 9.90
CA TYR A 112 19.86 -1.27 9.64
C TYR A 112 20.54 0.00 9.16
N ALA A 113 19.92 0.72 8.23
CA ALA A 113 20.47 1.96 7.70
C ALA A 113 19.37 2.93 7.27
N VAL A 114 19.70 4.22 7.35
CA VAL A 114 18.91 5.33 6.83
C VAL A 114 19.80 6.10 5.87
N GLU A 115 19.40 6.20 4.61
CA GLU A 115 20.09 7.01 3.61
C GLU A 115 19.16 8.12 3.15
N VAL A 116 19.71 9.32 3.12
CA VAL A 116 19.04 10.54 2.72
C VAL A 116 19.90 11.20 1.66
N ALA A 117 19.29 11.66 0.58
CA ALA A 117 19.98 12.48 -0.39
C ALA A 117 19.18 13.73 -0.76
N ASN A 118 19.91 14.84 -0.93
CA ASN A 118 19.44 16.10 -1.48
C ASN A 118 18.25 16.71 -0.73
N LEU A 119 18.09 16.44 0.57
CA LEU A 119 17.05 17.10 1.37
C LEU A 119 17.40 18.58 1.64
N PRO A 120 16.46 19.53 1.50
CA PRO A 120 16.74 20.96 1.68
C PRO A 120 17.41 21.32 3.02
N PHE A 121 17.05 20.63 4.11
CA PHE A 121 17.62 20.89 5.44
C PHE A 121 18.76 19.97 5.85
N TYR A 122 18.75 18.72 5.41
CA TYR A 122 19.70 17.71 5.86
C TYR A 122 20.82 17.43 4.86
N GLY A 123 20.73 17.93 3.63
CA GLY A 123 21.62 17.57 2.55
C GLY A 123 21.55 16.08 2.25
N SER A 124 22.71 15.46 2.10
CA SER A 124 22.86 14.03 1.84
C SER A 124 23.67 13.37 2.95
N PHE A 125 23.15 12.30 3.54
CA PHE A 125 23.86 11.49 4.51
C PHE A 125 23.42 10.03 4.45
N SER A 126 24.34 9.12 4.73
CA SER A 126 24.05 7.71 4.97
C SER A 126 24.40 7.39 6.40
N TRP A 127 23.48 6.73 7.10
CA TRP A 127 23.67 6.38 8.48
C TRP A 127 23.34 4.91 8.72
N HIS A 128 24.36 4.17 9.14
CA HIS A 128 24.23 2.77 9.57
C HIS A 128 23.95 2.74 11.07
N LEU A 129 22.77 2.25 11.44
CA LEU A 129 22.29 2.21 12.81
C LEU A 129 23.02 1.10 13.57
N ARG A 130 23.80 1.49 14.58
CA ARG A 130 24.42 0.58 15.55
C ARG A 130 23.82 0.86 16.92
N GLY A 131 23.62 -0.20 17.72
CA GLY A 131 23.14 -0.06 19.10
C GLY A 131 24.04 0.88 19.90
N SER A 132 23.44 1.64 20.81
CA SER A 132 24.15 2.53 21.76
C SER A 132 24.84 3.77 21.17
N MET A 133 24.48 4.19 19.95
CA MET A 133 25.01 5.41 19.34
C MET A 133 24.07 6.60 19.58
N ASN A 134 24.59 7.67 20.16
CA ASN A 134 23.84 8.91 20.38
C ASN A 134 23.73 9.71 19.07
N ILE A 135 22.51 9.98 18.65
CA ILE A 135 22.24 10.82 17.48
C ILE A 135 22.33 12.29 17.88
N MET A 136 23.39 12.98 17.46
CA MET A 136 23.54 14.41 17.69
C MET A 136 23.18 15.21 16.44
N LEU A 137 21.87 15.42 16.22
CA LEU A 137 21.37 16.31 15.16
C LEU A 137 21.04 17.70 15.71
N GLY A 138 21.88 18.68 15.35
CA GLY A 138 21.69 20.11 15.64
C GLY A 138 22.05 20.57 17.07
N LYS A 139 22.31 21.87 17.23
CA LYS A 139 22.65 22.51 18.53
C LYS A 139 21.52 22.43 19.57
N ASN A 140 20.26 22.39 19.13
CA ASN A 140 19.07 22.54 19.98
C ASN A 140 18.12 21.31 19.96
N GLY A 141 18.56 20.16 19.43
CA GLY A 141 17.78 18.91 19.43
C GLY A 141 16.63 18.80 18.42
N TYR A 142 16.14 19.90 17.83
CA TYR A 142 15.05 19.90 16.84
C TYR A 142 15.32 18.99 15.62
N GLY A 143 16.58 18.89 15.19
CA GLY A 143 16.95 18.04 14.05
C GLY A 143 16.71 16.55 14.30
N LYS A 144 16.73 16.09 15.56
CA LYS A 144 16.41 14.69 15.91
C LYS A 144 14.92 14.43 15.79
N SER A 145 14.11 15.28 16.44
CA SER A 145 12.65 15.14 16.42
C SER A 145 12.11 15.19 15.00
N HIS A 146 12.65 16.11 14.19
CA HIS A 146 12.23 16.26 12.80
C HIS A 146 12.64 15.07 11.92
N LEU A 147 13.86 14.53 12.08
CA LEU A 147 14.27 13.30 11.40
C LEU A 147 13.38 12.11 11.80
N MET A 148 13.04 11.99 13.09
CA MET A 148 12.14 10.95 13.58
C MET A 148 10.73 11.10 13.02
N SER A 149 10.21 12.32 12.88
CA SER A 149 8.93 12.57 12.22
C SER A 149 8.94 12.14 10.76
N ILE A 150 10.03 12.45 10.03
CA ILE A 150 10.21 12.01 8.64
C ILE A 150 10.24 10.48 8.57
N MET A 151 10.99 9.82 9.47
CA MET A 151 11.05 8.36 9.53
C MET A 151 9.68 7.73 9.84
N LEU A 152 8.90 8.31 10.75
CA LEU A 152 7.55 7.84 11.05
C LEU A 152 6.61 8.00 9.85
N ALA A 153 6.63 9.17 9.20
CA ALA A 153 5.83 9.42 7.99
C ALA A 153 6.17 8.42 6.87
N LEU A 154 7.45 8.09 6.70
CA LEU A 154 7.90 7.07 5.75
C LEU A 154 7.40 5.68 6.13
N LEU A 155 7.53 5.28 7.39
CA LEU A 155 7.04 3.98 7.88
C LEU A 155 5.52 3.84 7.76
N GLN A 156 4.80 4.95 7.79
CA GLN A 156 3.35 5.03 7.60
C GLN A 156 2.93 5.20 6.13
N GLU A 157 3.88 5.33 5.20
CA GLU A 157 3.62 5.65 3.79
C GLU A 157 2.75 6.94 3.62
N GLU A 158 2.87 7.92 4.54
CA GLU A 158 2.12 9.18 4.50
C GLU A 158 2.80 10.25 3.63
N GLU A 159 2.52 10.23 2.33
CA GLU A 159 3.16 11.11 1.35
C GLU A 159 2.98 12.60 1.67
N LYS A 160 1.76 13.02 2.04
CA LYS A 160 1.46 14.43 2.32
C LYS A 160 2.28 14.97 3.49
N LEU A 161 2.29 14.24 4.61
CA LEU A 161 3.07 14.61 5.79
C LEU A 161 4.57 14.66 5.47
N LEU A 162 5.04 13.72 4.65
CA LEU A 162 6.43 13.67 4.23
C LEU A 162 6.82 14.88 3.37
N ARG A 163 5.96 15.32 2.44
CA ARG A 163 6.17 16.56 1.67
C ARG A 163 6.20 17.79 2.57
N ASP A 164 5.26 17.88 3.51
CA ASP A 164 5.16 19.00 4.46
C ASP A 164 6.41 19.08 5.36
N LEU A 165 6.86 17.94 5.89
CA LEU A 165 8.06 17.87 6.74
C LEU A 165 9.33 18.20 5.96
N THR A 166 9.43 17.80 4.70
CA THR A 166 10.66 17.99 3.91
C THR A 166 10.74 19.34 3.20
N MET A 167 9.66 20.14 3.22
CA MET A 167 9.55 21.47 2.61
C MET A 167 9.91 21.52 1.11
N MET A 168 9.62 20.46 0.36
CA MET A 168 10.09 20.30 -1.03
C MET A 168 9.35 21.14 -2.07
N ASP A 169 8.15 21.64 -1.77
CA ASP A 169 7.37 22.47 -2.71
C ASP A 169 8.06 23.81 -3.06
N LYS A 170 9.16 24.16 -2.39
CA LYS A 170 9.82 25.47 -2.50
C LYS A 170 11.10 25.48 -3.36
N ALA A 171 11.65 24.32 -3.73
CA ALA A 171 12.70 24.15 -4.74
C ALA A 171 12.99 22.64 -4.89
N SER A 172 12.88 22.08 -6.09
CA SER A 172 13.35 20.70 -6.37
C SER A 172 14.84 20.72 -6.70
N PRO A 173 15.74 20.29 -5.79
CA PRO A 173 17.14 20.13 -6.15
C PRO A 173 17.29 19.04 -7.22
N THR A 174 18.19 19.27 -8.18
CA THR A 174 18.69 18.25 -9.10
C THR A 174 20.04 17.73 -8.60
N PRO A 175 20.21 16.42 -8.35
CA PRO A 175 19.26 15.33 -8.60
C PRO A 175 18.15 15.22 -7.55
N ALA A 176 17.04 14.57 -7.93
CA ALA A 176 15.84 14.46 -7.11
C ALA A 176 16.16 13.90 -5.71
N PRO A 177 15.54 14.46 -4.67
CA PRO A 177 15.76 13.99 -3.31
C PRO A 177 15.14 12.61 -3.09
N TYR A 178 15.79 11.81 -2.25
CA TYR A 178 15.27 10.52 -1.85
C TYR A 178 15.53 10.22 -0.39
N PHE A 179 14.67 9.37 0.16
CA PHE A 179 14.83 8.79 1.47
C PHE A 179 14.74 7.27 1.36
N LYS A 180 15.71 6.57 1.93
CA LYS A 180 15.81 5.12 1.92
C LYS A 180 16.01 4.62 3.33
N ILE A 181 15.17 3.66 3.72
CA ILE A 181 15.29 2.93 4.97
C ILE A 181 15.56 1.48 4.64
N SER A 182 16.67 0.96 5.16
CA SER A 182 17.05 -0.44 5.04
C SER A 182 16.74 -1.16 6.34
N PHE A 183 16.10 -2.32 6.23
CA PHE A 183 15.71 -3.16 7.35
C PHE A 183 16.57 -4.41 7.39
N GLN A 184 16.86 -4.90 8.59
CA GLN A 184 17.44 -6.22 8.75
C GLN A 184 16.33 -7.26 8.53
N SER A 185 16.40 -8.03 7.45
CA SER A 185 15.52 -9.19 7.25
C SER A 185 16.03 -10.37 8.09
N ASP A 186 15.13 -11.03 8.81
CA ASP A 186 15.43 -12.28 9.54
C ASP A 186 15.55 -13.49 8.59
N HIS A 187 15.45 -13.29 7.26
CA HIS A 187 15.53 -14.35 6.27
C HIS A 187 16.68 -14.14 5.28
N GLU A 188 17.70 -15.02 5.34
CA GLU A 188 18.85 -15.07 4.42
C GLU A 188 18.47 -15.18 2.93
N ARG A 189 17.23 -15.57 2.62
CA ARG A 189 16.71 -15.69 1.24
C ARG A 189 16.39 -14.35 0.56
N ASP A 190 16.35 -13.24 1.30
CA ASP A 190 15.98 -11.93 0.76
C ASP A 190 17.19 -11.08 0.33
N VAL A 191 18.42 -11.49 0.65
CA VAL A 191 19.66 -10.74 0.31
C VAL A 191 19.84 -10.54 -1.20
N PRO A 192 19.62 -11.55 -2.08
CA PRO A 192 19.71 -11.34 -3.52
C PRO A 192 18.60 -10.44 -4.08
N LEU A 193 17.42 -10.45 -3.44
CA LEU A 193 16.30 -9.56 -3.80
C LEU A 193 16.62 -8.10 -3.43
N MET A 194 17.27 -7.89 -2.29
CA MET A 194 17.76 -6.58 -1.83
C MET A 194 18.79 -5.98 -2.78
N GLU A 195 19.75 -6.77 -3.23
CA GLU A 195 20.75 -6.36 -4.22
C GLU A 195 20.10 -6.04 -5.57
N SER A 196 19.13 -6.85 -6.04
CA SER A 196 18.41 -6.58 -7.29
C SER A 196 17.54 -5.31 -7.22
N LEU A 197 16.94 -5.02 -6.07
CA LEU A 197 16.16 -3.79 -5.86
C LEU A 197 17.07 -2.57 -5.74
N GLN A 198 18.22 -2.70 -5.08
CA GLN A 198 19.24 -1.64 -5.04
C GLN A 198 19.75 -1.32 -6.45
N GLN A 199 20.05 -2.35 -7.24
CA GLN A 199 20.50 -2.20 -8.61
C GLN A 199 19.41 -1.58 -9.52
N GLN A 200 18.14 -1.98 -9.38
CA GLN A 200 17.02 -1.33 -10.09
C GLN A 200 16.81 0.13 -9.69
N VAL A 201 17.10 0.50 -8.44
CA VAL A 201 17.01 1.88 -7.96
C VAL A 201 18.14 2.75 -8.51
N GLU A 202 19.34 2.18 -8.64
CA GLU A 202 20.50 2.83 -9.23
C GLU A 202 20.36 2.96 -10.76
N GLU A 203 19.87 1.92 -11.44
CA GLU A 203 19.61 1.92 -12.89
C GLU A 203 18.45 2.86 -13.27
N ASN A 204 17.43 3.00 -12.42
CA ASN A 204 16.29 3.90 -12.66
C ASN A 204 16.56 5.38 -12.29
N GLN A 205 17.80 5.81 -12.03
CA GLN A 205 18.13 7.23 -11.82
C GLN A 205 17.74 8.14 -13.01
N ASN A 206 17.41 7.58 -14.18
CA ASN A 206 16.96 8.31 -15.37
C ASN A 206 15.46 8.20 -15.69
N CYS A 207 14.65 7.48 -14.89
CA CYS A 207 13.23 7.30 -15.18
C CYS A 207 12.34 8.00 -14.15
N ASP A 208 11.39 8.80 -14.66
CA ASP A 208 10.26 9.48 -14.01
C ASP A 208 9.24 8.49 -13.39
N GLN A 209 9.72 7.42 -12.76
CA GLN A 209 8.88 6.40 -12.15
C GLN A 209 8.62 6.74 -10.68
N ARG A 210 7.42 7.27 -10.49
CA ARG A 210 6.71 7.44 -9.22
C ARG A 210 6.94 6.24 -8.30
N PHE A 211 7.65 6.50 -7.20
CA PHE A 211 7.70 5.73 -5.97
C PHE A 211 7.88 4.19 -6.08
N LEU A 212 9.11 3.71 -5.93
CA LEU A 212 9.38 2.29 -5.68
C LEU A 212 9.02 1.92 -4.22
N HIS A 213 7.74 1.73 -3.91
CA HIS A 213 7.30 1.30 -2.58
C HIS A 213 7.72 -0.16 -2.29
N GLY A 214 8.74 -0.30 -1.44
CA GLY A 214 9.15 -1.58 -0.86
C GLY A 214 8.41 -1.84 0.46
N SER A 215 8.01 -3.09 0.70
CA SER A 215 7.44 -3.50 1.99
C SER A 215 8.55 -3.91 2.94
N VAL A 216 8.35 -3.76 4.26
CA VAL A 216 9.22 -4.35 5.30
C VAL A 216 9.49 -5.85 5.04
N ARG A 217 8.55 -6.57 4.41
CA ARG A 217 8.75 -7.98 3.98
C ARG A 217 9.89 -8.18 2.97
N ARG A 218 10.31 -7.14 2.25
CA ARG A 218 11.35 -7.20 1.20
C ARG A 218 12.66 -6.58 1.66
N GLY A 219 12.79 -6.17 2.93
CA GLY A 219 14.03 -5.64 3.51
C GLY A 219 14.38 -4.17 3.16
N LEU A 220 13.64 -3.52 2.25
CA LEU A 220 13.91 -2.16 1.78
C LEU A 220 12.64 -1.32 1.69
N LEU A 221 12.70 -0.07 2.14
CA LEU A 221 11.72 0.98 1.81
C LEU A 221 12.49 2.13 1.15
N LEU A 222 12.19 2.41 -0.12
CA LEU A 222 12.70 3.58 -0.83
C LEU A 222 11.54 4.48 -1.22
N ILE A 223 11.68 5.77 -0.94
CA ILE A 223 10.74 6.78 -1.40
C ILE A 223 11.55 7.89 -2.08
N ARG A 224 11.33 8.04 -3.40
CA ARG A 224 11.77 9.22 -4.16
C ARG A 224 10.69 10.27 -4.04
N LEU A 225 11.04 11.49 -3.62
CA LEU A 225 10.08 12.53 -3.20
C LEU A 225 9.84 13.60 -4.27
#